data_AF-A0A1X1E2I3-F1
#
_entry.id   AF-A0A1X1E2I3-F1
#
_cell.length_a   1.000
_cell.length_b   1.000
_cell.length_c   1.000
_cell.angle_alpha   90.00
_cell.angle_beta   90.00
_cell.angle_gamma   90.00
#
_symmetry.space_group_name_H-M   'P 1'
#
loop_
_entity.id
_entity.type
_entity.pdbx_description
1 polymer ?
#
loop_
_entity_poly.entity_id
_entity_poly.type
_entity_poly.pdbx_seq_one_letter_code
_entity_poly.pdbx_strand_id
1 'polypeptide(L)'
;MLRMMVFTLPFLLAACSSGPQGVECPGKVATIYGQETAATRATVFDLVSSFSVADDDVKVESGPLHSTDRTRYIPAAVTKEGYLAQRISDRQFRLIDPQQDKMITWTCGK
;
A
#
# COMPACT_ATOMS: atom_id res chain seq x y z
N MET A 1 30.58 1.28 -36.85
CA MET A 1 29.98 2.12 -35.81
C MET A 1 28.55 1.69 -35.43
N LEU A 2 27.76 1.09 -36.33
CA LEU A 2 26.40 0.58 -36.04
C LEU A 2 26.32 -0.55 -34.99
N ARG A 3 27.41 -1.31 -34.78
CA ARG A 3 27.46 -2.44 -33.82
C ARG A 3 27.53 -2.04 -32.34
N MET A 4 28.03 -0.84 -32.02
CA MET A 4 28.13 -0.38 -30.62
C MET A 4 26.79 0.13 -30.08
N MET A 5 25.88 0.55 -30.97
CA MET A 5 24.56 1.08 -30.60
C MET A 5 23.57 -0.02 -30.19
N VAL A 6 23.81 -1.27 -30.60
CA VAL A 6 22.95 -2.42 -30.27
C VAL A 6 23.12 -2.86 -28.81
N PHE A 7 24.30 -2.64 -28.21
CA PHE A 7 24.59 -3.04 -26.83
C PHE A 7 24.15 -2.03 -25.77
N THR A 8 23.87 -0.78 -26.13
CA THR A 8 23.43 0.25 -25.18
C THR A 8 21.91 0.28 -24.96
N LEU A 9 21.14 -0.24 -25.93
CA LEU A 9 19.68 -0.30 -25.88
C LEU A 9 19.10 -1.14 -24.71
N PRO A 10 19.63 -2.33 -24.36
CA PRO A 10 19.09 -3.10 -23.23
C PRO A 10 19.40 -2.46 -21.86
N PHE A 11 20.50 -1.71 -21.72
CA PHE A 11 20.83 -1.02 -20.47
C PHE A 11 19.90 0.16 -20.18
N LEU A 12 19.41 0.85 -21.22
CA LEU A 12 18.45 1.94 -21.09
C LEU A 12 17.06 1.46 -20.67
N LEU A 13 16.66 0.24 -21.06
CA LEU A 13 15.37 -0.34 -20.71
C LEU A 13 15.33 -0.89 -19.26
N ALA A 14 16.46 -1.29 -18.70
CA ALA A 14 16.54 -1.78 -17.32
C ALA A 14 16.36 -0.66 -16.27
N ALA A 15 16.71 0.59 -16.62
CA ALA A 15 16.61 1.74 -15.71
C ALA A 15 15.16 2.20 -15.43
N CYS A 16 14.19 1.78 -16.24
CA CYS A 16 12.76 2.08 -16.00
C CYS A 16 12.07 1.05 -15.10
N SER A 17 12.79 0.02 -14.62
CA SER A 17 12.23 -1.04 -13.77
C SER A 17 12.43 -0.79 -12.26
N SER A 18 12.70 0.45 -11.84
CA SER A 18 12.63 0.79 -10.41
C SER A 18 11.16 0.92 -10.02
N GLY A 19 10.59 -0.15 -9.45
CA GLY A 19 9.29 -0.09 -8.79
C GLY A 19 9.27 0.99 -7.70
N PRO A 20 8.10 1.52 -7.32
CA PRO A 20 8.02 2.54 -6.28
C PRO A 20 8.66 2.04 -4.99
N GLN A 21 9.54 2.88 -4.43
CA GLN A 21 10.21 2.58 -3.18
C GLN A 21 9.17 2.60 -2.05
N GLY A 22 9.17 1.55 -1.22
CA GLY A 22 8.34 1.51 -0.03
C GLY A 22 8.74 2.60 0.96
N VAL A 23 7.75 3.16 1.65
CA VAL A 23 7.94 4.22 2.64
C VAL A 23 7.57 3.67 4.02
N GLU A 24 8.45 3.85 5.00
CA GLU A 24 8.13 3.50 6.39
C GLU A 24 7.12 4.53 6.95
N CYS A 25 5.99 4.04 7.44
CA CYS A 25 4.88 4.86 7.89
C CYS A 25 4.48 4.47 9.33
N PRO A 26 4.32 5.45 10.24
CA PRO A 26 3.70 5.18 11.54
C PRO A 26 2.24 4.77 11.36
N GLY A 27 1.83 3.76 12.14
CA GLY A 27 0.48 3.23 12.18
C GLY A 27 -0.16 3.38 13.53
N LYS A 28 -1.47 3.61 13.55
CA LYS A 28 -2.30 3.55 14.76
C LYS A 28 -3.21 2.35 14.69
N VAL A 29 -3.22 1.56 15.77
CA VAL A 29 -4.14 0.44 15.96
C VAL A 29 -5.33 0.93 16.78
N ALA A 30 -6.53 0.63 16.30
CA ALA A 30 -7.77 0.91 17.01
C ALA A 30 -8.73 -0.26 16.86
N THR A 31 -9.76 -0.30 17.70
CA THR A 31 -10.94 -1.13 17.43
C THR A 31 -11.69 -0.63 16.19
N ILE A 32 -12.58 -1.43 15.60
CA ILE A 32 -13.37 -0.96 14.44
C ILE A 32 -14.29 0.22 14.80
N TYR A 33 -14.53 0.44 16.09
CA TYR A 33 -15.26 1.57 16.65
C TYR A 33 -14.37 2.80 16.96
N GLY A 34 -13.07 2.71 16.67
CA GLY A 34 -12.13 3.84 16.75
C GLY A 34 -11.43 4.03 18.09
N GLN A 35 -11.56 3.08 19.03
CA GLN A 35 -10.81 3.16 20.28
C GLN A 35 -9.34 2.79 20.04
N GLU A 36 -8.44 3.78 20.10
CA GLU A 36 -6.99 3.56 19.92
C GLU A 36 -6.44 2.65 21.03
N THR A 37 -5.69 1.62 20.63
CA THR A 37 -5.14 0.61 21.55
C THR A 37 -3.62 0.54 21.52
N ALA A 38 -2.99 0.84 20.38
CA ALA A 38 -1.54 0.75 20.22
C ALA A 38 -1.05 1.57 19.02
N ALA A 39 0.27 1.68 18.90
CA ALA A 39 0.96 2.17 17.71
C ALA A 39 1.75 1.04 17.05
N THR A 40 1.98 1.14 15.74
CA THR A 40 2.78 0.21 14.95
C THR A 40 3.58 0.98 13.89
N ARG A 41 4.44 0.30 13.13
CA ARG A 41 5.08 0.83 11.93
C ARG A 41 5.02 -0.24 10.85
N ALA A 42 4.91 0.20 9.60
CA ALA A 42 5.01 -0.69 8.46
C ALA A 42 5.57 0.08 7.27
N THR A 43 6.15 -0.65 6.34
CA THR A 43 6.52 -0.14 5.03
C THR A 43 5.32 -0.25 4.10
N VAL A 44 4.88 0.88 3.55
CA VAL A 44 3.81 0.95 2.56
C VAL A 44 4.41 1.11 1.16
N PHE A 45 4.00 0.23 0.25
CA PHE A 45 4.29 0.34 -1.17
C PHE A 45 3.02 0.74 -1.89
N ASP A 46 2.96 1.95 -2.42
CA ASP A 46 1.76 2.48 -3.10
C ASP A 46 1.90 2.41 -4.62
N LEU A 47 0.93 1.78 -5.27
CA LEU A 47 0.78 1.70 -6.73
C LEU A 47 -0.49 2.45 -7.15
N VAL A 48 -0.64 2.73 -8.44
CA VAL A 48 -1.80 3.51 -8.94
C VAL A 48 -3.15 2.90 -8.50
N SER A 49 -3.28 1.58 -8.61
CA SER A 49 -4.55 0.86 -8.35
C SER A 49 -4.51 -0.09 -7.16
N SER A 50 -3.41 -0.17 -6.41
CA SER A 50 -3.25 -1.08 -5.27
C SER A 50 -2.17 -0.57 -4.33
N PHE A 51 -2.10 -1.12 -3.12
CA PHE A 51 -0.97 -0.93 -2.23
C PHE A 51 -0.64 -2.23 -1.51
N SER A 52 0.57 -2.31 -0.95
CA SER A 52 0.93 -3.36 0.00
C SER A 52 1.45 -2.73 1.28
N VAL A 53 1.21 -3.41 2.40
CA VAL A 53 1.74 -3.04 3.70
C VAL A 53 2.57 -4.21 4.19
N ALA A 54 3.80 -3.95 4.61
CA ALA A 54 4.72 -4.94 5.12
C ALA A 54 5.32 -4.49 6.45
N ASP A 55 5.33 -5.37 7.45
CA ASP A 55 6.19 -5.27 8.63
C ASP A 55 7.24 -6.39 8.60
N ASP A 56 7.95 -6.60 9.71
CA ASP A 56 9.03 -7.59 9.81
C ASP A 56 8.51 -9.04 9.67
N ASP A 57 7.23 -9.29 9.94
CA ASP A 57 6.66 -10.63 10.01
C ASP A 57 5.70 -10.94 8.85
N VAL A 58 4.98 -9.93 8.35
CA VAL A 58 3.89 -10.13 7.39
C VAL A 58 3.86 -9.07 6.30
N LYS A 59 3.44 -9.49 5.10
CA LYS A 59 3.11 -8.62 3.98
C LYS A 59 1.68 -8.87 3.53
N VAL A 60 0.89 -7.81 3.47
CA VAL A 60 -0.50 -7.84 3.02
C VAL A 60 -0.64 -7.02 1.74
N GLU A 61 -1.21 -7.64 0.72
CA GLU A 61 -1.52 -7.01 -0.57
C GLU A 61 -2.98 -6.57 -0.60
N SER A 62 -3.26 -5.30 -0.91
CA SER A 62 -4.64 -4.81 -0.96
C SER A 62 -5.47 -5.50 -2.05
N GLY A 63 -4.82 -5.93 -3.12
CA GLY A 63 -5.48 -6.24 -4.38
C GLY A 63 -5.95 -4.98 -5.12
N PRO A 64 -6.65 -5.12 -6.26
CA PRO A 64 -7.14 -4.00 -7.05
C PRO A 64 -8.19 -3.21 -6.27
N LEU A 65 -7.91 -1.93 -5.99
CA LEU A 65 -8.84 -1.04 -5.31
C LEU A 65 -9.97 -0.63 -6.24
N HIS A 66 -11.20 -0.69 -5.73
CA HIS A 66 -12.40 -0.32 -6.46
C HIS A 66 -13.08 0.89 -5.81
N SER A 67 -13.53 1.83 -6.64
CA SER A 67 -14.44 2.93 -6.27
C SER A 67 -15.14 3.43 -7.53
N THR A 68 -16.44 3.67 -7.45
CA THR A 68 -17.22 4.26 -8.56
C THR A 68 -16.93 5.75 -8.72
N ASP A 69 -16.51 6.41 -7.64
CA ASP A 69 -16.15 7.83 -7.60
C ASP A 69 -15.24 8.12 -6.40
N ARG A 70 -13.95 8.38 -6.67
CA ARG A 70 -12.93 8.60 -5.63
C ARG A 70 -13.12 9.91 -4.85
N THR A 71 -13.99 10.81 -5.30
CA THR A 71 -14.32 12.04 -4.57
C THR A 71 -15.40 11.82 -3.52
N ARG A 72 -16.18 10.75 -3.64
CA ARG A 72 -17.29 10.40 -2.74
C ARG A 72 -17.05 9.13 -1.94
N TYR A 73 -16.30 8.18 -2.48
CA TYR A 73 -16.09 6.86 -1.89
C TYR A 73 -14.61 6.51 -1.81
N ILE A 74 -14.22 5.97 -0.65
CA ILE A 74 -12.89 5.45 -0.37
C ILE A 74 -12.60 4.24 -1.27
N PRO A 75 -11.54 4.26 -2.09
CA PRO A 75 -11.08 3.08 -2.81
C PRO A 75 -10.75 1.95 -1.86
N ALA A 76 -11.35 0.78 -2.09
CA ALA A 76 -11.22 -0.36 -1.19
C ALA A 76 -11.20 -1.70 -1.94
N ALA A 77 -10.68 -2.72 -1.26
CA ALA A 77 -10.65 -4.10 -1.72
C ALA A 77 -10.60 -5.06 -0.53
N VAL A 78 -11.09 -6.28 -0.72
CA VAL A 78 -10.91 -7.36 0.26
C VAL A 78 -9.65 -8.13 -0.11
N THR A 79 -8.71 -8.25 0.84
CA THR A 79 -7.44 -8.95 0.62
C THR A 79 -7.65 -10.47 0.61
N LYS A 80 -6.64 -11.23 0.19
CA LYS A 80 -6.71 -12.71 0.19
C LYS A 80 -6.87 -13.28 1.59
N GLU A 81 -6.30 -12.59 2.57
CA GLU A 81 -6.33 -12.92 4.00
C GLU A 81 -7.65 -12.52 4.66
N GLY A 82 -8.52 -11.79 3.96
CA GLY A 82 -9.85 -11.39 4.45
C GLY A 82 -9.91 -10.01 5.09
N TYR A 83 -8.85 -9.20 5.02
CA TYR A 83 -8.89 -7.82 5.48
C TYR A 83 -9.67 -6.94 4.51
N LEU A 84 -10.35 -5.92 5.02
CA LEU A 84 -10.81 -4.80 4.18
C LEU A 84 -9.66 -3.77 4.10
N ALA A 85 -9.03 -3.69 2.93
CA ALA A 85 -8.00 -2.72 2.60
C ALA A 85 -8.62 -1.46 2.03
N GLN A 86 -8.18 -0.29 2.50
CA GLN A 86 -8.70 1.02 2.09
C GLN A 86 -7.58 2.03 1.87
N ARG A 87 -7.66 2.79 0.78
CA ARG A 87 -6.84 3.99 0.55
C ARG A 87 -7.65 5.22 0.92
N ILE A 88 -7.48 5.69 2.14
CA ILE A 88 -8.23 6.82 2.72
C ILE A 88 -7.82 8.13 2.05
N SER A 89 -6.52 8.30 1.76
CA SER A 89 -5.98 9.41 0.98
C SER A 89 -4.75 8.94 0.19
N ASP A 90 -4.08 9.89 -0.48
CA ASP A 90 -2.74 9.73 -1.06
C ASP A 90 -1.67 9.28 -0.05
N ARG A 91 -1.91 9.50 1.24
CA ARG A 91 -0.96 9.29 2.34
C ARG A 91 -1.50 8.43 3.47
N GLN A 92 -2.77 8.05 3.43
CA GLN A 92 -3.40 7.26 4.48
C GLN A 92 -3.94 5.94 3.95
N PHE A 93 -3.46 4.85 4.56
CA PHE A 93 -3.76 3.47 4.18
C PHE A 93 -4.29 2.73 5.39
N ARG A 94 -5.28 1.86 5.19
CA ARG A 94 -5.94 1.16 6.29
C ARG A 94 -6.17 -0.30 5.96
N LEU A 95 -5.92 -1.15 6.93
CA LEU A 95 -6.39 -2.53 6.96
C LEU A 95 -7.38 -2.68 8.12
N ILE A 96 -8.52 -3.30 7.85
CA ILE A 96 -9.54 -3.62 8.84
C ILE A 96 -9.68 -5.14 8.89
N ASP A 97 -9.46 -5.71 10.07
CA ASP A 97 -9.75 -7.08 10.40
C ASP A 97 -11.04 -7.12 11.25
N PRO A 98 -12.20 -7.45 10.64
CA PRO A 98 -13.45 -7.53 11.37
C PRO A 98 -13.51 -8.73 12.33
N GLN A 99 -12.70 -9.78 12.14
CA GLN A 99 -12.71 -10.96 13.00
C GLN A 99 -12.03 -10.68 14.35
N GLN A 100 -11.07 -9.76 14.36
CA GLN A 100 -10.31 -9.38 15.56
C GLN A 100 -10.73 -8.04 16.17
N ASP A 101 -11.81 -7.43 15.68
CA ASP A 101 -12.21 -6.06 16.04
C ASP A 101 -11.02 -5.09 15.98
N LYS A 102 -10.28 -5.11 14.86
CA LYS A 102 -9.03 -4.37 14.74
C LYS A 102 -8.99 -3.61 13.42
N MET A 103 -8.60 -2.35 13.49
CA MET A 103 -8.18 -1.58 12.33
C MET A 103 -6.82 -0.96 12.57
N ILE A 104 -6.01 -0.90 11.52
CA ILE A 104 -4.72 -0.23 11.54
C ILE A 104 -4.72 0.81 10.44
N THR A 105 -4.41 2.06 10.79
CA THR A 105 -4.25 3.14 9.81
C THR A 105 -2.81 3.62 9.82
N TRP A 106 -2.13 3.50 8.69
CA TRP A 106 -0.79 4.04 8.46
C TRP A 106 -0.88 5.39 7.76
N THR A 107 -0.09 6.35 8.23
CA THR A 107 0.04 7.68 7.62
C THR A 107 1.47 7.87 7.14
N CYS A 108 1.64 8.06 5.84
CA CYS A 108 2.92 8.16 5.17
C CYS A 108 3.28 9.61 4.87
N GLY A 109 4.55 9.96 5.09
CA GLY A 109 5.03 11.34 4.94
C GLY A 109 4.66 12.25 6.11
N LYS A 110 5.10 13.52 6.03
CA LYS A 110 4.66 14.62 6.90
C LYS A 110 3.65 15.50 6.18
#